data_AF-A0A1H4H1B5-F1
#
_entry.id   AF-A0A1H4H1B5-F1
#
_cell.length_a   1.000
_cell.length_b   1.000
_cell.length_c   1.000
_cell.angle_alpha   90.00
_cell.angle_beta   90.00
_cell.angle_gamma   90.00
#
_symmetry.space_group_name_H-M   'P 1'
#
loop_
_entity.id
_entity.type
_entity.pdbx_description
1 polymer ?
#
loop_
_entity_poly.entity_id
_entity_poly.type
_entity_poly.pdbx_seq_one_letter_code
_entity_poly.pdbx_strand_id
1 'polypeptide(L)'
;MSISITSLIPNSTPSQIQARTAIHKEINDLVSQGLVGEYTTTLAMMSEDGLQRFEITQWSEQANNQWWALMEAGSAGVEAASYLEQMVAQRRGYAGAYLDDYFTLSYRLAEALDEDFPVSVELDQLAENALAGRHPSENADGTRLAKEERLNQFWQDNQSDIETMLEHYENLKQVPDHLGDWLDQQQISRSEAVDQVIEMHRYAGLEGARERSDALTNTAVYQLNRDGAGGLSDDLSSFMVFNDVTAHHKANDTFDPQAYADLAHRLIEIGLRIGDANMLKNAVSGQLYHSDKQALIQSYQTLYQPMRDQFYSALSDLEPEVNLQDLLDNIKHGDPVGQLPDGSLHPQQDRLEAFVAQHSLSLESIANKQLQLDEFPRNRLEWQKIGANGRRAEQLVYQQYGLEPWETGTNSRTLRELSWQGVDYLNSQPDDIRRNLINDAKARLESLMQQFMSLREEHPGLTMTLEQLIDNFRFNRPAGQLAAGGLSSAQQALEAFLNDNESLIVDYIDSSWLLGKQDNLSQIDYARWMDSERASRYADTLLDLIEQSRKVVGQGVV
;
A
#
# COMPACT_ATOMS: atom_id res chain seq x y z
N MET A 1 30.59 14.03 -16.93
CA MET A 1 31.26 13.15 -15.96
C MET A 1 30.19 12.26 -15.36
N SER A 2 30.10 11.00 -15.78
CA SER A 2 29.20 10.01 -15.19
C SER A 2 29.83 9.51 -13.89
N ILE A 3 29.21 9.80 -12.75
CA ILE A 3 29.59 9.18 -11.48
C ILE A 3 29.14 7.73 -11.59
N SER A 4 30.09 6.78 -11.61
CA SER A 4 29.76 5.36 -11.59
C SER A 4 29.18 5.00 -10.23
N ILE A 5 28.06 4.27 -10.18
CA ILE A 5 27.46 3.82 -8.92
C ILE A 5 28.42 2.95 -8.09
N THR A 6 29.34 2.23 -8.74
CA THR A 6 30.42 1.48 -8.08
C THR A 6 31.42 2.37 -7.30
N SER A 7 31.44 3.68 -7.58
CA SER A 7 32.21 4.66 -6.79
C SER A 7 31.46 5.19 -5.57
N LEU A 8 30.12 5.01 -5.51
CA LEU A 8 29.26 5.40 -4.40
C LEU A 8 29.02 4.26 -3.40
N ILE A 9 29.15 3.00 -3.87
CA ILE A 9 29.07 1.79 -3.05
C ILE A 9 30.36 0.99 -3.27
N PRO A 10 31.43 1.26 -2.49
CA PRO A 10 32.69 0.54 -2.64
C PRO A 10 32.45 -0.96 -2.48
N ASN A 11 33.14 -1.77 -3.29
CA ASN A 11 33.20 -3.24 -3.20
C ASN A 11 31.90 -3.99 -3.58
N SER A 12 30.95 -3.38 -4.29
CA SER A 12 29.81 -4.07 -4.90
C SER A 12 29.93 -4.17 -6.42
N THR A 13 29.64 -5.34 -7.00
CA THR A 13 29.56 -5.52 -8.46
C THR A 13 28.22 -4.97 -8.99
N PRO A 14 28.14 -4.52 -10.26
CA PRO A 14 26.87 -4.13 -10.88
C PRO A 14 25.78 -5.19 -10.72
N SER A 15 26.14 -6.47 -10.84
CA SER A 15 25.23 -7.61 -10.67
C SER A 15 24.66 -7.74 -9.25
N GLN A 16 25.46 -7.45 -8.21
CA GLN A 16 24.97 -7.44 -6.82
C GLN A 16 23.98 -6.29 -6.58
N ILE A 17 24.27 -5.11 -7.14
CA ILE A 17 23.41 -3.93 -7.01
C ILE A 17 22.08 -4.16 -7.74
N GLN A 18 22.12 -4.81 -8.90
CA GLN A 18 20.93 -5.21 -9.65
C GLN A 18 20.09 -6.23 -8.90
N ALA A 19 20.70 -7.34 -8.43
CA ALA A 19 19.96 -8.36 -7.67
C ALA A 19 19.30 -7.78 -6.42
N ARG A 20 19.98 -6.85 -5.71
CA ARG A 20 19.41 -6.07 -4.59
C ARG A 20 18.20 -5.22 -5.02
N THR A 21 18.30 -4.55 -6.16
CA THR A 21 17.23 -3.69 -6.65
C THR A 21 16.01 -4.53 -7.07
N ALA A 22 16.25 -5.64 -7.78
CA ALA A 22 15.23 -6.58 -8.21
C ALA A 22 14.50 -7.20 -7.01
N ILE A 23 15.23 -7.75 -6.02
CA ILE A 23 14.59 -8.35 -4.84
C ILE A 23 13.81 -7.33 -4.00
N HIS A 24 14.26 -6.07 -3.93
CA HIS A 24 13.51 -5.03 -3.23
C HIS A 24 12.20 -4.68 -3.96
N LYS A 25 12.23 -4.64 -5.29
CA LYS A 25 11.04 -4.44 -6.12
C LYS A 25 10.07 -5.61 -5.98
N GLU A 26 10.58 -6.84 -6.07
CA GLU A 26 9.77 -8.06 -5.94
C GLU A 26 9.09 -8.14 -4.56
N ILE A 27 9.80 -7.82 -3.48
CA ILE A 27 9.18 -7.80 -2.15
C ILE A 27 8.07 -6.75 -2.05
N ASN A 28 8.26 -5.56 -2.63
CA ASN A 28 7.20 -4.56 -2.67
C ASN A 28 5.99 -5.06 -3.49
N ASP A 29 6.23 -5.84 -4.53
CA ASP A 29 5.17 -6.45 -5.33
C ASP A 29 4.42 -7.53 -4.52
N LEU A 30 5.12 -8.47 -3.89
CA LEU A 30 4.52 -9.47 -3.00
C LEU A 30 3.72 -8.87 -1.85
N VAL A 31 4.20 -7.76 -1.26
CA VAL A 31 3.47 -6.99 -0.24
C VAL A 31 2.17 -6.42 -0.82
N SER A 32 2.23 -5.87 -2.04
CA SER A 32 1.04 -5.34 -2.72
C SER A 32 0.05 -6.43 -3.13
N GLN A 33 0.56 -7.60 -3.49
CA GLN A 33 -0.22 -8.81 -3.75
C GLN A 33 -0.69 -9.52 -2.47
N GLY A 34 -0.37 -9.00 -1.27
CA GLY A 34 -0.76 -9.59 0.02
C GLY A 34 -0.23 -11.01 0.26
N LEU A 35 0.79 -11.42 -0.50
CA LEU A 35 1.38 -12.76 -0.38
C LEU A 35 2.33 -12.83 0.83
N VAL A 36 2.95 -11.70 1.19
CA VAL A 36 3.74 -11.53 2.40
C VAL A 36 3.15 -10.44 3.29
N GLY A 37 3.58 -10.40 4.54
CA GLY A 37 3.07 -9.43 5.51
C GLY A 37 3.38 -7.98 5.11
N GLU A 38 2.49 -7.06 5.47
CA GLU A 38 2.50 -5.67 5.04
C GLU A 38 3.68 -4.82 5.57
N TYR A 39 4.44 -5.35 6.52
CA TYR A 39 5.69 -4.76 7.02
C TYR A 39 6.91 -5.63 6.67
N THR A 40 6.83 -6.38 5.58
CA THR A 40 7.98 -7.13 5.08
C THR A 40 9.04 -6.16 4.57
N THR A 41 10.26 -6.28 5.07
CA THR A 41 11.39 -5.40 4.71
C THR A 41 12.68 -6.18 4.50
N THR A 42 13.65 -5.54 3.87
CA THR A 42 14.97 -6.12 3.64
C THR A 42 16.10 -5.29 4.23
N LEU A 43 17.16 -5.98 4.61
CA LEU A 43 18.45 -5.41 4.96
C LEU A 43 19.54 -6.12 4.17
N ALA A 44 20.37 -5.34 3.50
CA ALA A 44 21.58 -5.84 2.85
C ALA A 44 22.80 -5.46 3.69
N MET A 45 23.59 -6.44 4.12
CA MET A 45 24.89 -6.22 4.75
C MET A 45 26.01 -6.50 3.73
N MET A 46 26.87 -5.50 3.54
CA MET A 46 28.00 -5.56 2.60
C MET A 46 29.32 -5.51 3.36
N SER A 47 30.29 -6.34 2.97
CA SER A 47 31.67 -6.30 3.48
C SER A 47 32.69 -6.15 2.34
N GLU A 48 33.97 -6.00 2.69
CA GLU A 48 35.08 -5.96 1.72
C GLU A 48 35.19 -7.26 0.89
N ASP A 49 34.65 -8.37 1.38
CA ASP A 49 34.65 -9.67 0.70
C ASP A 49 33.40 -9.90 -0.18
N GLY A 50 32.47 -8.94 -0.23
CA GLY A 50 31.23 -8.99 -1.02
C GLY A 50 29.95 -8.84 -0.19
N LEU A 51 28.79 -9.08 -0.83
CA LEU A 51 27.50 -9.15 -0.13
C LEU A 51 27.47 -10.42 0.73
N GLN A 52 27.65 -10.29 2.04
CA GLN A 52 27.77 -11.44 2.95
C GLN A 52 26.43 -11.93 3.47
N ARG A 53 25.42 -11.06 3.58
CA ARG A 53 24.11 -11.41 4.15
C ARG A 53 23.03 -10.49 3.60
N PHE A 54 21.98 -11.08 3.06
CA PHE A 54 20.75 -10.38 2.73
C PHE A 54 19.64 -10.94 3.62
N GLU A 55 19.08 -10.10 4.47
CA GLU A 55 18.07 -10.49 5.44
C GLU A 55 16.72 -9.94 5.02
N ILE A 56 15.71 -10.80 5.03
CA ILE A 56 14.31 -10.43 4.91
C ILE A 56 13.68 -10.58 6.29
N THR A 57 12.98 -9.54 6.73
CA THR A 57 12.06 -9.63 7.87
C THR A 57 10.64 -9.64 7.32
N GLN A 58 9.93 -10.75 7.46
CA GLN A 58 8.54 -10.95 7.04
C GLN A 58 7.60 -10.70 8.21
N TRP A 59 6.91 -9.55 8.26
CA TRP A 59 6.01 -9.21 9.36
C TRP A 59 4.63 -8.77 8.90
N SER A 60 3.60 -9.30 9.58
CA SER A 60 2.22 -8.87 9.43
C SER A 60 1.66 -8.48 10.80
N GLU A 61 1.23 -7.22 10.95
CA GLU A 61 0.43 -6.81 12.10
C GLU A 61 -0.95 -7.47 12.04
N GLN A 62 -1.45 -7.79 10.84
CA GLN A 62 -2.72 -8.50 10.71
C GLN A 62 -2.69 -9.89 11.35
N ALA A 63 -1.68 -10.70 11.01
CA ALA A 63 -1.50 -12.00 11.65
C ALA A 63 -1.28 -11.88 13.16
N ASN A 64 -0.52 -10.87 13.59
CA ASN A 64 -0.26 -10.61 15.01
C ASN A 64 -1.53 -10.22 15.79
N ASN A 65 -2.34 -9.33 15.24
CA ASN A 65 -3.59 -8.89 15.84
C ASN A 65 -4.60 -10.05 15.94
N GLN A 66 -4.69 -10.86 14.89
CA GLN A 66 -5.54 -12.06 14.90
C GLN A 66 -5.04 -13.07 15.94
N TRP A 67 -3.72 -13.28 16.03
CA TRP A 67 -3.13 -14.16 17.04
C TRP A 67 -3.52 -13.74 18.45
N TRP A 68 -3.42 -12.45 18.78
CA TRP A 68 -3.83 -11.95 20.08
C TRP A 68 -5.32 -12.10 20.36
N ALA A 69 -6.16 -11.80 19.37
CA ALA A 69 -7.61 -11.97 19.52
C ALA A 69 -7.97 -13.44 19.79
N LEU A 70 -7.31 -14.39 19.12
CA LEU A 70 -7.47 -15.83 19.36
C LEU A 70 -6.95 -16.22 20.75
N MET A 71 -5.76 -15.75 21.15
CA MET A 71 -5.21 -16.04 22.49
C MET A 71 -6.09 -15.55 23.64
N GLU A 72 -6.84 -14.47 23.44
CA GLU A 72 -7.79 -13.91 24.41
C GLU A 72 -9.12 -14.68 24.47
N ALA A 73 -9.40 -15.56 23.51
CA ALA A 73 -10.67 -16.31 23.38
C ALA A 73 -10.69 -17.65 24.16
N GLY A 74 -9.79 -17.84 25.14
CA GLY A 74 -9.75 -19.03 25.99
C GLY A 74 -9.08 -20.24 25.32
N SER A 75 -9.36 -21.45 25.81
CA SER A 75 -8.61 -22.66 25.40
C SER A 75 -8.73 -23.02 23.92
N ALA A 76 -9.94 -22.91 23.35
CA ALA A 76 -10.17 -23.11 21.93
C ALA A 76 -9.44 -22.06 21.08
N GLY A 77 -9.34 -20.83 21.59
CA GLY A 77 -8.60 -19.74 20.96
C GLY A 77 -7.08 -19.95 20.98
N VAL A 78 -6.51 -20.47 22.08
CA VAL A 78 -5.09 -20.85 22.14
C VAL A 78 -4.76 -21.94 21.11
N GLU A 79 -5.64 -22.93 20.96
CA GLU A 79 -5.50 -23.97 19.93
C GLU A 79 -5.55 -23.36 18.52
N ALA A 80 -6.55 -22.50 18.24
CA ALA A 80 -6.64 -21.77 16.97
C ALA A 80 -5.39 -20.90 16.69
N ALA A 81 -4.85 -20.21 17.70
CA ALA A 81 -3.64 -19.41 17.57
C ALA A 81 -2.43 -20.26 17.17
N SER A 82 -2.31 -21.48 17.70
CA SER A 82 -1.24 -22.41 17.32
C SER A 82 -1.34 -22.88 15.85
N TYR A 83 -2.55 -22.95 15.29
CA TYR A 83 -2.74 -23.20 13.86
C TYR A 83 -2.40 -21.97 13.01
N LEU A 84 -2.76 -20.76 13.49
CA LEU A 84 -2.35 -19.52 12.84
C LEU A 84 -0.82 -19.41 12.74
N GLU A 85 -0.10 -19.78 13.79
CA GLU A 85 1.37 -19.82 13.77
C GLU A 85 1.91 -20.74 12.67
N GLN A 86 1.33 -21.93 12.50
CA GLN A 86 1.72 -22.89 11.47
C GLN A 86 1.43 -22.37 10.06
N MET A 87 0.24 -21.81 9.85
CA MET A 87 -0.16 -21.19 8.59
C MET A 87 0.79 -20.04 8.20
N VAL A 88 1.11 -19.15 9.16
CA VAL A 88 2.05 -18.04 8.94
C VAL A 88 3.46 -18.57 8.66
N ALA A 89 3.91 -19.59 9.39
CA ALA A 89 5.21 -20.21 9.15
C ALA A 89 5.30 -20.85 7.76
N GLN A 90 4.25 -21.54 7.30
CA GLN A 90 4.20 -22.11 5.96
C GLN A 90 4.26 -21.02 4.88
N ARG A 91 3.44 -19.96 5.00
CA ARG A 91 3.45 -18.83 4.09
C ARG A 91 4.83 -18.18 3.99
N ARG A 92 5.46 -17.93 5.14
CA ARG A 92 6.83 -17.39 5.22
C ARG A 92 7.87 -18.33 4.63
N GLY A 93 7.68 -19.64 4.78
CA GLY A 93 8.53 -20.66 4.18
C GLY A 93 8.50 -20.63 2.66
N TYR A 94 7.30 -20.61 2.06
CA TYR A 94 7.16 -20.49 0.60
C TYR A 94 7.68 -19.16 0.07
N ALA A 95 7.39 -18.05 0.75
CA ALA A 95 7.92 -16.74 0.39
C ALA A 95 9.45 -16.68 0.50
N GLY A 96 10.03 -17.27 1.56
CA GLY A 96 11.48 -17.36 1.73
C GLY A 96 12.14 -18.14 0.60
N ALA A 97 11.63 -19.33 0.29
CA ALA A 97 12.14 -20.17 -0.80
C ALA A 97 12.04 -19.47 -2.16
N TYR A 98 10.87 -18.89 -2.47
CA TYR A 98 10.68 -18.12 -3.70
C TYR A 98 11.67 -16.95 -3.82
N LEU A 99 11.82 -16.15 -2.76
CA LEU A 99 12.69 -14.98 -2.75
C LEU A 99 14.18 -15.36 -2.84
N ASP A 100 14.58 -16.51 -2.30
CA ASP A 100 15.96 -17.03 -2.40
C ASP A 100 16.31 -17.46 -3.82
N ASP A 101 15.41 -18.21 -4.46
CA ASP A 101 15.56 -18.60 -5.87
C ASP A 101 15.54 -17.38 -6.78
N TYR A 102 14.60 -16.45 -6.55
CA TYR A 102 14.47 -15.21 -7.30
C TYR A 102 15.74 -14.36 -7.21
N PHE A 103 16.28 -14.19 -5.99
CA PHE A 103 17.51 -13.44 -5.77
C PHE A 103 18.70 -14.09 -6.49
N THR A 104 18.83 -15.41 -6.39
CA THR A 104 19.89 -16.19 -7.02
C THR A 104 19.82 -16.10 -8.55
N LEU A 105 18.64 -16.29 -9.13
CA LEU A 105 18.41 -16.21 -10.57
C LEU A 105 18.59 -14.78 -11.10
N SER A 106 18.13 -13.76 -10.37
CA SER A 106 18.33 -12.35 -10.72
C SER A 106 19.82 -12.00 -10.77
N TYR A 107 20.59 -12.51 -9.80
CA TYR A 107 22.04 -12.36 -9.78
C TYR A 107 22.71 -13.07 -10.97
N ARG A 108 22.35 -14.32 -11.27
CA ARG A 108 22.90 -15.06 -12.43
C ARG A 108 22.54 -14.40 -13.76
N LEU A 109 21.32 -13.88 -13.89
CA LEU A 109 20.89 -13.11 -15.07
C LEU A 109 21.76 -11.88 -15.25
N ALA A 110 22.01 -11.15 -14.17
CA ALA A 110 22.87 -9.98 -14.16
C ALA A 110 24.32 -10.31 -14.61
N GLU A 111 24.89 -11.42 -14.12
CA GLU A 111 26.21 -11.90 -14.55
C GLU A 111 26.21 -12.31 -16.03
N ALA A 112 25.15 -12.97 -16.51
CA ALA A 112 25.05 -13.43 -17.90
C ALA A 112 24.92 -12.26 -18.90
N LEU A 113 24.24 -11.19 -18.51
CA LEU A 113 24.06 -10.01 -19.35
C LEU A 113 25.33 -9.15 -19.44
N ASP A 114 26.18 -9.16 -18.40
CA ASP A 114 27.44 -8.42 -18.31
C ASP A 114 27.25 -6.94 -18.69
N GLU A 115 26.34 -6.27 -17.96
CA GLU A 115 25.94 -4.88 -18.18
C GLU A 115 26.35 -3.98 -17.03
N ASP A 116 26.71 -2.73 -17.37
CA ASP A 116 26.75 -1.65 -16.40
C ASP A 116 25.32 -1.30 -15.95
N PHE A 117 25.16 -0.90 -14.69
CA PHE A 117 23.87 -0.46 -14.16
C PHE A 117 23.43 0.89 -14.78
N PRO A 118 22.13 1.11 -15.09
CA PRO A 118 21.00 0.17 -14.95
C PRO A 118 20.93 -0.84 -16.09
N VAL A 119 20.47 -2.05 -15.77
CA VAL A 119 20.26 -3.12 -16.75
C VAL A 119 19.05 -2.92 -17.64
N SER A 120 19.12 -3.55 -18.80
CA SER A 120 18.08 -3.51 -19.83
C SER A 120 16.87 -4.43 -19.57
N VAL A 121 17.02 -5.48 -18.76
CA VAL A 121 15.99 -6.52 -18.52
C VAL A 121 16.06 -7.05 -17.09
N GLU A 122 14.90 -7.31 -16.48
CA GLU A 122 14.73 -7.92 -15.15
C GLU A 122 14.14 -9.34 -15.25
N LEU A 123 14.32 -10.16 -14.21
CA LEU A 123 13.84 -11.54 -14.20
C LEU A 123 12.30 -11.62 -14.27
N ASP A 124 11.58 -10.70 -13.61
CA ASP A 124 10.11 -10.62 -13.64
C ASP A 124 9.57 -10.57 -15.06
N GLN A 125 10.18 -9.74 -15.91
CA GLN A 125 9.73 -9.57 -17.28
C GLN A 125 9.81 -10.89 -18.06
N LEU A 126 10.88 -11.67 -17.83
CA LEU A 126 11.05 -12.98 -18.46
C LEU A 126 10.03 -13.99 -17.91
N ALA A 127 9.82 -14.00 -16.59
CA ALA A 127 8.87 -14.86 -15.91
C ALA A 127 7.42 -14.58 -16.34
N GLU A 128 7.01 -13.32 -16.41
CA GLU A 128 5.69 -12.89 -16.88
C GLU A 128 5.43 -13.32 -18.33
N ASN A 129 6.44 -13.23 -19.19
CA ASN A 129 6.33 -13.69 -20.57
C ASN A 129 6.11 -15.21 -20.62
N ALA A 130 6.89 -15.98 -19.87
CA ALA A 130 6.74 -17.43 -19.82
C ALA A 130 5.39 -17.86 -19.25
N LEU A 131 4.92 -17.23 -18.16
CA LEU A 131 3.61 -17.47 -17.55
C LEU A 131 2.45 -17.16 -18.50
N ALA A 132 2.63 -16.16 -19.38
CA ALA A 132 1.66 -15.83 -20.41
C ALA A 132 1.76 -16.73 -21.67
N GLY A 133 2.59 -17.77 -21.65
CA GLY A 133 2.83 -18.67 -22.79
C GLY A 133 3.60 -18.03 -23.94
N ARG A 134 4.25 -16.88 -23.72
CA ARG A 134 5.13 -16.21 -24.70
C ARG A 134 6.57 -16.72 -24.56
N HIS A 135 7.37 -16.41 -25.57
CA HIS A 135 8.82 -16.61 -25.46
C HIS A 135 9.39 -15.68 -24.37
N PRO A 136 10.32 -16.12 -23.49
CA PRO A 136 10.81 -15.30 -22.37
C PRO A 136 11.35 -13.92 -22.79
N SER A 137 12.00 -13.86 -23.94
CA SER A 137 12.57 -12.65 -24.54
C SER A 137 11.63 -11.85 -25.45
N GLU A 138 10.33 -12.12 -25.42
CA GLU A 138 9.32 -11.46 -26.26
C GLU A 138 8.37 -10.59 -25.44
N ASN A 139 8.38 -9.28 -25.70
CA ASN A 139 7.48 -8.32 -25.08
C ASN A 139 6.01 -8.62 -25.41
N ALA A 140 5.10 -8.08 -24.60
CA ALA A 140 3.66 -8.24 -24.79
C ALA A 140 3.13 -7.69 -26.14
N ASP A 141 3.85 -6.75 -26.77
CA ASP A 141 3.54 -6.21 -28.09
C ASP A 141 4.14 -7.02 -29.26
N GLY A 142 4.80 -8.15 -28.97
CA GLY A 142 5.46 -9.03 -29.93
C GLY A 142 6.87 -8.59 -30.34
N THR A 143 7.39 -7.49 -29.78
CA THR A 143 8.78 -7.07 -30.02
C THR A 143 9.77 -7.92 -29.21
N ARG A 144 11.02 -8.03 -29.69
CA ARG A 144 12.07 -8.80 -29.01
C ARG A 144 12.88 -7.93 -28.07
N LEU A 145 13.23 -8.48 -26.90
CA LEU A 145 14.11 -7.84 -25.93
C LEU A 145 15.54 -7.72 -26.48
N ALA A 146 16.25 -6.70 -26.00
CA ALA A 146 17.68 -6.56 -26.27
C ALA A 146 18.43 -7.80 -25.74
N LYS A 147 19.50 -8.21 -26.45
CA LYS A 147 20.31 -9.40 -26.10
C LYS A 147 19.52 -10.72 -26.02
N GLU A 148 18.48 -10.87 -26.84
CA GLU A 148 17.64 -12.07 -26.95
C GLU A 148 18.44 -13.38 -26.89
N GLU A 149 19.53 -13.53 -27.67
CA GLU A 149 20.31 -14.77 -27.69
C GLU A 149 20.88 -15.14 -26.30
N ARG A 150 21.39 -14.15 -25.54
CA ARG A 150 21.88 -14.39 -24.18
C ARG A 150 20.76 -14.67 -23.19
N LEU A 151 19.63 -13.97 -23.32
CA LEU A 151 18.44 -14.20 -22.50
C LEU A 151 17.90 -15.63 -22.71
N ASN A 152 17.86 -16.08 -23.96
CA ASN A 152 17.39 -17.41 -24.32
C ASN A 152 18.33 -18.49 -23.79
N GLN A 153 19.64 -18.27 -23.89
CA GLN A 153 20.64 -19.17 -23.34
C GLN A 153 20.53 -19.25 -21.80
N PHE A 154 20.44 -18.10 -21.13
CA PHE A 154 20.22 -18.04 -19.68
C PHE A 154 18.98 -18.82 -19.27
N TRP A 155 17.86 -18.62 -19.98
CA TRP A 155 16.61 -19.30 -19.69
C TRP A 155 16.72 -20.82 -19.85
N GLN A 156 17.38 -21.29 -20.91
CA GLN A 156 17.62 -22.73 -21.13
C GLN A 156 18.54 -23.32 -20.07
N ASP A 157 19.63 -22.63 -19.71
CA ASP A 157 20.61 -23.11 -18.75
C ASP A 157 20.06 -23.19 -17.32
N ASN A 158 19.09 -22.34 -16.98
CA ASN A 158 18.49 -22.26 -15.65
C ASN A 158 17.04 -22.73 -15.62
N GLN A 159 16.57 -23.46 -16.64
CA GLN A 159 15.15 -23.82 -16.78
C GLN A 159 14.59 -24.53 -15.53
N SER A 160 15.31 -25.50 -14.99
CA SER A 160 14.87 -26.25 -13.79
C SER A 160 14.75 -25.35 -12.55
N ASP A 161 15.69 -24.43 -12.37
CA ASP A 161 15.70 -23.51 -11.22
C ASP A 161 14.55 -22.49 -11.37
N ILE A 162 14.29 -22.02 -12.59
CA ILE A 162 13.17 -21.12 -12.90
C ILE A 162 11.82 -21.83 -12.67
N GLU A 163 11.68 -23.08 -13.11
CA GLU A 163 10.47 -23.88 -12.87
C GLU A 163 10.22 -24.07 -11.36
N THR A 164 11.28 -24.33 -10.59
CA THR A 164 11.21 -24.44 -9.12
C THR A 164 10.79 -23.12 -8.46
N MET A 165 11.42 -22.01 -8.87
CA MET A 165 11.05 -20.67 -8.41
C MET A 165 9.57 -20.37 -8.66
N LEU A 166 9.07 -20.65 -9.87
CA LEU A 166 7.67 -20.44 -10.23
C LEU A 166 6.72 -21.37 -9.45
N GLU A 167 7.13 -22.60 -9.18
CA GLU A 167 6.37 -23.52 -8.32
C GLU A 167 6.25 -22.97 -6.88
N HIS A 168 7.33 -22.42 -6.30
CA HIS A 168 7.27 -21.78 -4.98
C HIS A 168 6.36 -20.55 -4.96
N TYR A 169 6.37 -19.74 -6.02
CA TYR A 169 5.45 -18.61 -6.17
C TYR A 169 3.98 -19.05 -6.25
N GLU A 170 3.68 -20.11 -7.01
CA GLU A 170 2.33 -20.65 -7.10
C GLU A 170 1.88 -21.32 -5.78
N ASN A 171 2.77 -22.02 -5.08
CA ASN A 171 2.49 -22.56 -3.75
C ASN A 171 2.18 -21.44 -2.75
N LEU A 172 2.92 -20.32 -2.80
CA LEU A 172 2.65 -19.14 -1.97
C LEU A 172 1.26 -18.56 -2.24
N LYS A 173 0.84 -18.46 -3.50
CA LYS A 173 -0.51 -18.01 -3.87
C LYS A 173 -1.64 -18.95 -3.43
N GLN A 174 -1.33 -20.24 -3.32
CA GLN A 174 -2.32 -21.26 -2.93
C GLN A 174 -2.51 -21.35 -1.42
N VAL A 175 -1.71 -20.66 -0.61
CA VAL A 175 -1.97 -20.54 0.84
C VAL A 175 -3.20 -19.65 1.03
N PRO A 176 -4.30 -20.16 1.62
CA PRO A 176 -5.50 -19.37 1.85
C PRO A 176 -5.22 -18.14 2.73
N ASP A 177 -6.04 -17.09 2.59
CA ASP A 177 -5.91 -15.88 3.41
C ASP A 177 -6.56 -16.04 4.79
N HIS A 178 -7.52 -16.95 4.94
CA HIS A 178 -8.21 -17.23 6.20
C HIS A 178 -7.77 -18.57 6.82
N LEU A 179 -7.72 -18.60 8.15
CA LEU A 179 -7.29 -19.78 8.90
C LEU A 179 -8.25 -20.97 8.74
N GLY A 180 -9.57 -20.75 8.69
CA GLY A 180 -10.56 -21.81 8.46
C GLY A 180 -10.30 -22.53 7.13
N ASP A 181 -10.23 -21.77 6.04
CA ASP A 181 -9.92 -22.27 4.69
C ASP A 181 -8.59 -23.04 4.64
N TRP A 182 -7.57 -22.56 5.36
CA TRP A 182 -6.28 -23.25 5.45
C TRP A 182 -6.41 -24.60 6.19
N LEU A 183 -7.13 -24.66 7.30
CA LEU A 183 -7.35 -25.90 8.04
C LEU A 183 -8.12 -26.92 7.20
N ASP A 184 -9.09 -26.48 6.41
CA ASP A 184 -9.85 -27.33 5.49
C ASP A 184 -8.97 -27.86 4.36
N GLN A 185 -8.14 -27.00 3.77
CA GLN A 185 -7.14 -27.39 2.76
C GLN A 185 -6.15 -28.42 3.30
N GLN A 186 -5.73 -28.29 4.57
CA GLN A 186 -4.84 -29.24 5.25
C GLN A 186 -5.56 -30.48 5.80
N GLN A 187 -6.89 -30.57 5.67
CA GLN A 187 -7.73 -31.65 6.20
C GLN A 187 -7.55 -31.87 7.72
N ILE A 188 -7.36 -30.78 8.46
CA ILE A 188 -7.18 -30.81 9.92
C ILE A 188 -8.55 -30.84 10.60
N SER A 189 -8.86 -31.97 11.24
CA SER A 189 -10.05 -32.11 12.09
C SER A 189 -9.91 -31.23 13.35
N ARG A 190 -10.94 -30.46 13.65
CA ARG A 190 -10.99 -29.53 14.79
C ARG A 190 -12.34 -29.64 15.50
N SER A 191 -12.41 -29.17 16.74
CA SER A 191 -13.68 -29.12 17.48
C SER A 191 -14.54 -27.94 17.06
N GLU A 192 -15.86 -28.05 17.23
CA GLU A 192 -16.81 -26.94 17.00
C GLU A 192 -16.37 -25.65 17.68
N ALA A 193 -15.90 -25.75 18.93
CA ALA A 193 -15.46 -24.58 19.70
C ALA A 193 -14.25 -23.86 19.07
N VAL A 194 -13.32 -24.61 18.45
CA VAL A 194 -12.17 -24.03 17.73
C VAL A 194 -12.65 -23.33 16.46
N ASP A 195 -13.49 -24.01 15.69
CA ASP A 195 -14.04 -23.48 14.43
C ASP A 195 -14.84 -22.19 14.65
N GLN A 196 -15.71 -22.18 15.66
CA GLN A 196 -16.48 -21.00 16.04
C GLN A 196 -15.60 -19.80 16.43
N VAL A 197 -14.49 -20.03 17.12
CA VAL A 197 -13.57 -18.95 17.55
C VAL A 197 -12.78 -18.42 16.36
N ILE A 198 -12.37 -19.29 15.42
CA ILE A 198 -11.71 -18.89 14.17
C ILE A 198 -12.63 -17.94 13.38
N GLU A 199 -13.89 -18.34 13.17
CA GLU A 199 -14.82 -17.53 12.38
C GLU A 199 -15.29 -16.27 13.10
N MET A 200 -15.39 -16.31 14.43
CA MET A 200 -15.60 -15.10 15.24
C MET A 200 -14.50 -14.06 15.03
N HIS A 201 -13.26 -14.49 14.88
CA HIS A 201 -12.08 -13.64 14.74
C HIS A 201 -11.50 -13.59 13.32
N ARG A 202 -12.27 -13.98 12.30
CA ARG A 202 -11.85 -13.99 10.89
C ARG A 202 -11.21 -12.67 10.44
N TYR A 203 -11.77 -11.55 10.90
CA TYR A 203 -11.30 -10.20 10.57
C TYR A 203 -10.60 -9.47 11.72
N ALA A 204 -10.30 -10.15 12.83
CA ALA A 204 -9.64 -9.52 13.98
C ALA A 204 -8.23 -9.01 13.63
N GLY A 205 -7.58 -9.61 12.62
CA GLY A 205 -6.31 -9.10 12.09
C GLY A 205 -6.41 -7.67 11.54
N LEU A 206 -7.60 -7.21 11.19
CA LEU A 206 -7.84 -5.88 10.67
C LEU A 206 -7.94 -4.81 11.79
N GLU A 207 -7.93 -5.21 13.06
CA GLU A 207 -8.13 -4.33 14.22
C GLU A 207 -6.83 -3.75 14.78
N GLY A 208 -6.67 -2.44 14.62
CA GLY A 208 -5.70 -1.65 15.39
C GLY A 208 -4.26 -2.17 15.35
N ALA A 209 -3.48 -1.87 16.38
CA ALA A 209 -2.13 -2.38 16.58
C ALA A 209 -2.01 -2.96 18.00
N ARG A 210 -1.28 -4.07 18.12
CA ARG A 210 -0.98 -4.75 19.38
C ARG A 210 0.54 -4.95 19.52
N GLU A 211 0.96 -5.38 20.71
CA GLU A 211 2.34 -5.82 20.94
C GLU A 211 2.67 -7.05 20.08
N ARG A 212 3.94 -7.26 19.72
CA ARG A 212 4.33 -8.38 18.86
C ARG A 212 4.35 -9.68 19.66
N SER A 213 3.79 -10.75 19.10
CA SER A 213 3.89 -12.08 19.73
C SER A 213 5.28 -12.68 19.51
N ASP A 214 5.86 -13.26 20.56
CA ASP A 214 7.14 -13.97 20.48
C ASP A 214 7.04 -15.16 19.51
N ALA A 215 5.89 -15.85 19.52
CA ALA A 215 5.62 -17.00 18.66
C ALA A 215 5.73 -16.68 17.16
N LEU A 216 5.21 -15.52 16.73
CA LEU A 216 5.34 -15.07 15.34
C LEU A 216 6.64 -14.34 15.05
N THR A 217 7.33 -13.82 16.06
CA THR A 217 8.60 -13.11 15.87
C THR A 217 9.71 -14.07 15.46
N ASN A 218 9.75 -15.27 16.06
CA ASN A 218 10.80 -16.26 15.84
C ASN A 218 10.93 -16.74 14.39
N THR A 219 9.83 -16.74 13.62
CA THR A 219 9.83 -17.18 12.22
C THR A 219 9.86 -16.01 11.23
N ALA A 220 9.97 -14.77 11.70
CA ALA A 220 9.89 -13.58 10.87
C ALA A 220 11.18 -13.28 10.08
N VAL A 221 12.34 -13.72 10.57
CA VAL A 221 13.63 -13.42 9.93
C VAL A 221 14.03 -14.55 9.00
N TYR A 222 14.41 -14.23 7.78
CA TYR A 222 14.90 -15.19 6.79
C TYR A 222 16.15 -14.64 6.11
N GLN A 223 17.18 -15.47 5.93
CA GLN A 223 18.38 -15.07 5.20
C GLN A 223 18.35 -15.62 3.79
N LEU A 224 18.52 -14.72 2.82
CA LEU A 224 18.84 -15.10 1.46
C LEU A 224 20.34 -15.36 1.35
N ASN A 225 20.68 -16.44 0.66
CA ASN A 225 22.06 -16.83 0.43
C ASN A 225 22.31 -17.01 -1.06
N ARG A 226 23.52 -16.66 -1.53
CA ARG A 226 23.84 -16.68 -2.97
C ARG A 226 23.69 -18.07 -3.60
N ASP A 227 23.85 -19.11 -2.81
CA ASP A 227 23.80 -20.50 -3.26
C ASP A 227 22.38 -21.13 -3.18
N GLY A 228 21.34 -20.36 -2.82
CA GLY A 228 19.96 -20.85 -2.77
C GLY A 228 19.68 -21.80 -1.58
N ALA A 229 20.43 -21.65 -0.49
CA ALA A 229 20.37 -22.55 0.66
C ALA A 229 19.64 -21.95 1.88
N GLY A 230 18.87 -20.87 1.69
CA GLY A 230 18.41 -19.95 2.73
C GLY A 230 18.05 -20.57 4.09
N GLY A 231 18.41 -19.88 5.17
CA GLY A 231 18.33 -20.40 6.54
C GLY A 231 17.89 -19.38 7.59
N LEU A 232 17.31 -19.89 8.69
CA LEU A 232 17.11 -19.15 9.93
C LEU A 232 18.45 -19.10 10.68
N SER A 233 18.95 -17.91 11.02
CA SER A 233 20.27 -17.76 11.64
C SER A 233 20.20 -17.76 13.15
N ASP A 234 20.88 -18.75 13.76
CA ASP A 234 21.09 -18.87 15.21
C ASP A 234 22.21 -17.94 15.75
N ASP A 235 22.83 -17.11 14.92
CA ASP A 235 24.08 -16.42 15.26
C ASP A 235 24.03 -14.91 14.94
N LEU A 236 23.53 -14.13 15.89
CA LEU A 236 23.55 -12.67 15.90
C LEU A 236 24.55 -12.15 16.93
N SER A 237 25.85 -12.33 16.64
CA SER A 237 26.90 -11.62 17.36
C SER A 237 28.08 -11.22 16.46
N SER A 238 27.86 -10.28 15.54
CA SER A 238 28.98 -9.50 14.97
C SER A 238 28.56 -8.10 14.51
N PHE A 239 29.52 -7.18 14.64
CA PHE A 239 29.40 -5.72 14.61
C PHE A 239 28.85 -5.13 13.30
N MET A 240 27.93 -4.17 13.44
CA MET A 240 27.36 -3.37 12.36
C MET A 240 28.18 -2.07 12.13
N VAL A 241 28.78 -1.90 10.96
CA VAL A 241 29.21 -0.59 10.44
C VAL A 241 28.66 -0.49 9.02
N PHE A 242 27.88 0.57 8.76
CA PHE A 242 26.96 0.80 7.64
C PHE A 242 25.54 0.22 7.81
N ASN A 243 24.80 0.79 8.77
CA ASN A 243 23.34 0.68 8.76
C ASN A 243 22.78 1.72 7.78
N ASP A 244 22.22 1.26 6.67
CA ASP A 244 21.43 2.10 5.77
C ASP A 244 20.19 2.57 6.56
N VAL A 245 20.04 3.89 6.64
CA VAL A 245 19.03 4.58 7.44
C VAL A 245 17.70 4.53 6.67
N THR A 246 17.00 3.40 6.70
CA THR A 246 15.54 3.24 6.49
C THR A 246 15.16 1.76 6.29
N ALA A 247 15.21 0.93 7.34
CA ALA A 247 14.60 -0.41 7.26
C ALA A 247 14.12 -0.87 8.64
N HIS A 248 12.90 -1.40 8.68
CA HIS A 248 12.17 -1.77 9.88
C HIS A 248 12.78 -3.04 10.49
N HIS A 249 13.69 -2.91 11.46
CA HIS A 249 14.12 -4.02 12.29
C HIS A 249 13.32 -4.06 13.59
N LYS A 250 12.29 -4.90 13.59
CA LYS A 250 11.51 -5.23 14.78
C LYS A 250 11.51 -6.75 15.09
N ALA A 251 12.25 -7.57 14.35
CA ALA A 251 12.41 -8.99 14.66
C ALA A 251 13.65 -9.29 15.52
N ASN A 252 14.51 -8.28 15.72
CA ASN A 252 15.48 -8.21 16.80
C ASN A 252 15.00 -7.15 17.80
N ASP A 253 15.23 -7.38 19.10
CA ASP A 253 14.79 -6.66 20.32
C ASP A 253 15.04 -5.13 20.41
N THR A 254 15.11 -4.39 19.31
CA THR A 254 15.50 -2.98 19.30
C THR A 254 14.53 -2.09 18.53
N PHE A 255 13.23 -2.37 18.62
CA PHE A 255 12.26 -1.32 18.32
C PHE A 255 12.30 -0.29 19.44
N ASP A 256 12.71 0.93 19.11
CA ASP A 256 12.41 2.10 19.93
C ASP A 256 11.13 2.75 19.37
N PRO A 257 9.95 2.51 19.96
CA PRO A 257 8.71 3.18 19.55
C PRO A 257 8.85 4.70 19.54
N GLN A 258 9.70 5.26 20.41
CA GLN A 258 9.96 6.68 20.48
C GLN A 258 10.69 7.15 19.23
N ALA A 259 11.73 6.46 18.79
CA ALA A 259 12.45 6.82 17.57
C ALA A 259 11.56 6.79 16.31
N TYR A 260 10.62 5.84 16.22
CA TYR A 260 9.65 5.81 15.12
C TYR A 260 8.65 6.97 15.19
N ALA A 261 8.09 7.23 16.38
CA ALA A 261 7.20 8.37 16.59
C ALA A 261 7.91 9.68 16.25
N ASP A 262 9.16 9.84 16.69
CA ASP A 262 10.01 10.99 16.40
C ASP A 262 10.29 11.15 14.90
N LEU A 263 10.56 10.05 14.18
CA LEU A 263 10.74 10.10 12.73
C LEU A 263 9.45 10.46 11.99
N ALA A 264 8.33 9.84 12.35
CA ALA A 264 7.04 10.14 11.75
C ALA A 264 6.63 11.60 12.02
N HIS A 265 6.87 12.08 13.24
CA HIS A 265 6.71 13.47 13.64
C HIS A 265 7.53 14.39 12.75
N ARG A 266 8.83 14.08 12.62
CA ARG A 266 9.75 14.86 11.82
C ARG A 266 9.39 14.90 10.33
N LEU A 267 8.90 13.79 9.77
CA LEU A 267 8.45 13.74 8.37
C LEU A 267 7.22 14.61 8.15
N ILE A 268 6.25 14.60 9.08
CA ILE A 268 5.09 15.49 9.03
C ILE A 268 5.53 16.95 9.19
N GLU A 269 6.42 17.25 10.14
CA GLU A 269 6.98 18.59 10.34
C GLU A 269 7.67 19.09 9.06
N ILE A 270 8.49 18.25 8.41
CA ILE A 270 9.14 18.59 7.14
C ILE A 270 8.10 18.87 6.06
N GLY A 271 7.11 17.99 5.89
CA GLY A 271 6.04 18.18 4.90
C GLY A 271 5.28 19.48 5.12
N LEU A 272 4.98 19.82 6.37
CA LEU A 272 4.31 21.08 6.74
C LEU A 272 5.23 22.27 6.47
N ARG A 273 6.50 22.21 6.87
CA ARG A 273 7.41 23.34 6.67
C ARG A 273 7.73 23.59 5.21
N ILE A 274 7.75 22.54 4.39
CA ILE A 274 7.98 22.64 2.94
C ILE A 274 6.68 22.99 2.17
N GLY A 275 5.53 22.68 2.76
CA GLY A 275 4.24 22.79 2.11
C GLY A 275 4.07 21.75 1.00
N ASP A 276 4.51 20.51 1.24
CA ASP A 276 4.30 19.38 0.32
C ASP A 276 2.99 18.66 0.67
N ALA A 277 1.96 18.91 -0.14
CA ALA A 277 0.64 18.34 0.04
C ALA A 277 0.63 16.80 -0.05
N ASN A 278 1.53 16.20 -0.82
CA ASN A 278 1.58 14.74 -0.99
C ASN A 278 2.20 14.05 0.23
N MET A 279 3.20 14.66 0.87
CA MET A 279 3.73 14.18 2.15
C MET A 279 2.62 14.17 3.22
N LEU A 280 1.83 15.24 3.31
CA LEU A 280 0.72 15.32 4.26
C LEU A 280 -0.43 14.38 3.90
N LYS A 281 -0.76 14.26 2.61
CA LYS A 281 -1.75 13.29 2.11
C LYS A 281 -1.37 11.89 2.53
N ASN A 282 -0.09 11.53 2.47
CA ASN A 282 0.36 10.21 2.89
C ASN A 282 0.14 9.97 4.39
N ALA A 283 0.41 10.94 5.25
CA ALA A 283 0.16 10.83 6.69
C ALA A 283 -1.35 10.76 7.00
N VAL A 284 -2.13 11.69 6.44
CA VAL A 284 -3.60 11.75 6.61
C VAL A 284 -4.29 10.49 6.09
N SER A 285 -3.88 9.97 4.94
CA SER A 285 -4.42 8.71 4.40
C SER A 285 -4.22 7.56 5.38
N GLY A 286 -3.16 7.57 6.20
CA GLY A 286 -2.95 6.55 7.24
C GLY A 286 -4.06 6.57 8.27
N GLN A 287 -4.38 7.76 8.80
CA GLN A 287 -5.50 7.94 9.73
C GLN A 287 -6.84 7.51 9.12
N LEU A 288 -7.15 7.99 7.91
CA LEU A 288 -8.42 7.70 7.25
C LEU A 288 -8.57 6.21 6.91
N TYR A 289 -7.49 5.60 6.40
CA TYR A 289 -7.44 4.16 6.13
C TYR A 289 -7.80 3.33 7.36
N HIS A 290 -7.11 3.57 8.49
CA HIS A 290 -7.38 2.81 9.70
C HIS A 290 -8.77 3.11 10.27
N SER A 291 -9.23 4.36 10.21
CA SER A 291 -10.57 4.73 10.67
C SER A 291 -11.69 4.07 9.86
N ASP A 292 -11.59 4.05 8.53
CA ASP A 292 -12.58 3.43 7.66
C ASP A 292 -12.59 1.91 7.86
N LYS A 293 -11.40 1.31 8.01
CA LYS A 293 -11.20 -0.12 8.32
C LYS A 293 -11.90 -0.49 9.63
N GLN A 294 -11.67 0.27 10.70
CA GLN A 294 -12.30 0.04 12.00
C GLN A 294 -13.82 0.20 11.98
N ALA A 295 -14.33 1.23 11.31
CA ALA A 295 -15.76 1.44 11.19
C ALA A 295 -16.43 0.27 10.45
N LEU A 296 -15.76 -0.28 9.44
CA LEU A 296 -16.26 -1.44 8.70
C LEU A 296 -16.28 -2.70 9.58
N ILE A 297 -15.21 -2.99 10.32
CA ILE A 297 -15.14 -4.13 11.26
C ILE A 297 -16.22 -4.02 12.33
N GLN A 298 -16.38 -2.86 12.96
CA GLN A 298 -17.43 -2.61 13.95
C GLN A 298 -18.82 -2.88 13.38
N SER A 299 -19.06 -2.41 12.15
CA SER A 299 -20.35 -2.62 11.50
C SER A 299 -20.61 -4.10 11.20
N TYR A 300 -19.58 -4.86 10.85
CA TYR A 300 -19.66 -6.30 10.67
C TYR A 300 -19.95 -7.01 11.99
N GLN A 301 -19.16 -6.76 13.04
CA GLN A 301 -19.30 -7.43 14.34
C GLN A 301 -20.68 -7.19 14.99
N THR A 302 -21.23 -5.98 14.84
CA THR A 302 -22.56 -5.62 15.34
C THR A 302 -23.68 -6.46 14.69
N LEU A 303 -23.47 -6.92 13.46
CA LEU A 303 -24.41 -7.78 12.74
C LEU A 303 -24.12 -9.27 12.95
N TYR A 304 -22.84 -9.65 12.92
CA TYR A 304 -22.40 -11.04 12.96
C TYR A 304 -22.65 -11.67 14.32
N GLN A 305 -22.26 -11.03 15.43
CA GLN A 305 -22.35 -11.67 16.76
C GLN A 305 -23.79 -12.06 17.16
N PRO A 306 -24.80 -11.18 17.02
CA PRO A 306 -26.17 -11.59 17.33
C PRO A 306 -26.70 -12.70 16.41
N MET A 307 -26.28 -12.72 15.14
CA MET A 307 -26.68 -13.79 14.21
C MET A 307 -26.01 -15.12 14.57
N ARG A 308 -24.74 -15.07 14.93
CA ARG A 308 -23.96 -16.21 15.43
C ARG A 308 -24.66 -16.84 16.63
N ASP A 309 -25.00 -16.04 17.63
CA ASP A 309 -25.69 -16.52 18.84
C ASP A 309 -27.04 -17.16 18.51
N GLN A 310 -27.80 -16.56 17.58
CA GLN A 310 -29.08 -17.11 17.11
C GLN A 310 -28.92 -18.43 16.36
N PHE A 311 -27.92 -18.51 15.48
CA PHE A 311 -27.62 -19.71 14.70
C PHE A 311 -27.28 -20.88 15.63
N TYR A 312 -26.27 -20.71 16.50
CA TYR A 312 -25.86 -21.79 17.40
C TYR A 312 -26.90 -22.09 18.47
N SER A 313 -27.73 -21.13 18.91
CA SER A 313 -28.86 -21.44 19.79
C SER A 313 -29.96 -22.27 19.12
N ALA A 314 -30.15 -22.14 17.80
CA ALA A 314 -31.23 -22.81 17.07
C ALA A 314 -30.80 -24.15 16.44
N LEU A 315 -29.50 -24.31 16.20
CA LEU A 315 -28.92 -25.37 15.36
C LEU A 315 -27.73 -26.09 16.02
N SER A 316 -27.55 -25.99 17.35
CA SER A 316 -26.47 -26.66 18.09
C SER A 316 -26.48 -28.21 18.03
N ASP A 317 -27.53 -28.82 17.48
CA ASP A 317 -27.73 -30.28 17.44
C ASP A 317 -27.67 -30.86 16.02
N LEU A 318 -27.09 -30.13 15.07
CA LEU A 318 -26.88 -30.60 13.70
C LEU A 318 -25.79 -31.68 13.63
N GLU A 319 -26.05 -32.71 12.83
CA GLU A 319 -25.11 -33.80 12.56
C GLU A 319 -25.16 -34.17 11.06
N PRO A 320 -24.08 -33.98 10.29
CA PRO A 320 -22.78 -33.42 10.70
C PRO A 320 -22.86 -31.93 11.08
N GLU A 321 -21.92 -31.46 11.90
CA GLU A 321 -21.85 -30.06 12.32
C GLU A 321 -21.70 -29.11 11.12
N VAL A 322 -22.37 -27.95 11.19
CA VAL A 322 -22.31 -26.87 10.19
C VAL A 322 -22.15 -25.56 10.94
N ASN A 323 -21.17 -24.74 10.56
CA ASN A 323 -20.95 -23.44 11.18
C ASN A 323 -21.75 -22.35 10.42
N LEU A 324 -21.90 -21.16 11.02
CA LEU A 324 -22.60 -20.05 10.36
C LEU A 324 -21.89 -19.57 9.09
N GLN A 325 -20.56 -19.69 9.03
CA GLN A 325 -19.78 -19.26 7.87
C GLN A 325 -20.00 -20.15 6.64
N ASP A 326 -20.06 -21.47 6.80
CA ASP A 326 -20.37 -22.42 5.73
C ASP A 326 -21.71 -22.06 5.06
N LEU A 327 -22.69 -21.69 5.88
CA LEU A 327 -23.99 -21.23 5.42
C LEU A 327 -23.88 -19.90 4.64
N LEU A 328 -23.10 -18.94 5.13
CA LEU A 328 -22.86 -17.67 4.44
C LEU A 328 -22.13 -17.87 3.11
N ASP A 329 -21.17 -18.80 3.06
CA ASP A 329 -20.40 -19.13 1.87
C ASP A 329 -21.25 -19.85 0.83
N ASN A 330 -22.12 -20.79 1.24
CA ASN A 330 -23.10 -21.40 0.35
C ASN A 330 -24.04 -20.35 -0.26
N ILE A 331 -24.53 -19.40 0.55
CA ILE A 331 -25.36 -18.28 0.06
C ILE A 331 -24.57 -17.42 -0.94
N LYS A 332 -23.30 -17.11 -0.64
CA LYS A 332 -22.41 -16.31 -1.48
C LYS A 332 -22.15 -16.96 -2.84
N HIS A 333 -21.97 -18.28 -2.86
CA HIS A 333 -21.71 -19.05 -4.08
C HIS A 333 -22.99 -19.45 -4.84
N GLY A 334 -24.17 -19.22 -4.26
CA GLY A 334 -25.44 -19.66 -4.83
C GLY A 334 -25.65 -21.17 -4.74
N ASP A 335 -24.91 -21.84 -3.86
CA ASP A 335 -25.03 -23.25 -3.56
C ASP A 335 -26.24 -23.49 -2.63
N PRO A 336 -26.80 -24.71 -2.61
CA PRO A 336 -27.75 -25.12 -1.59
C PRO A 336 -27.24 -24.81 -0.17
N VAL A 337 -28.08 -24.16 0.64
CA VAL A 337 -27.72 -23.69 1.99
C VAL A 337 -27.11 -24.79 2.87
N GLY A 338 -27.60 -26.03 2.75
CA GLY A 338 -27.11 -27.18 3.50
C GLY A 338 -26.05 -28.00 2.76
N GLN A 339 -25.42 -27.49 1.72
CA GLN A 339 -24.34 -28.20 1.05
C GLN A 339 -23.11 -28.29 1.96
N LEU A 340 -22.59 -29.50 2.12
CA LEU A 340 -21.39 -29.80 2.90
C LEU A 340 -20.13 -29.65 2.03
N PRO A 341 -18.93 -29.60 2.63
CA PRO A 341 -17.67 -29.46 1.87
C PRO A 341 -17.42 -30.55 0.82
N ASP A 342 -18.00 -31.75 1.01
CA ASP A 342 -17.91 -32.86 0.04
C ASP A 342 -18.93 -32.77 -1.11
N GLY A 343 -19.75 -31.71 -1.14
CA GLY A 343 -20.80 -31.47 -2.12
C GLY A 343 -22.11 -32.22 -1.83
N SER A 344 -22.18 -33.01 -0.75
CA SER A 344 -23.42 -33.65 -0.33
C SER A 344 -24.35 -32.65 0.40
N LEU A 345 -25.63 -32.99 0.51
CA LEU A 345 -26.60 -32.17 1.24
C LEU A 345 -26.74 -32.67 2.68
N HIS A 346 -26.77 -31.74 3.62
CA HIS A 346 -26.93 -31.99 5.03
C HIS A 346 -28.26 -32.74 5.30
N PRO A 347 -28.29 -33.80 6.14
CA PRO A 347 -29.50 -34.58 6.41
C PRO A 347 -30.67 -33.77 6.96
N GLN A 348 -30.38 -32.64 7.60
CA GLN A 348 -31.37 -31.72 8.18
C GLN A 348 -31.44 -30.39 7.40
N GLN A 349 -31.24 -30.42 6.07
CA GLN A 349 -31.30 -29.24 5.19
C GLN A 349 -32.55 -28.37 5.40
N ASP A 350 -33.74 -28.97 5.61
CA ASP A 350 -34.98 -28.23 5.84
C ASP A 350 -34.88 -27.25 7.04
N ARG A 351 -34.12 -27.60 8.09
CA ARG A 351 -33.90 -26.72 9.25
C ARG A 351 -33.00 -25.54 8.88
N LEU A 352 -31.97 -25.79 8.08
CA LEU A 352 -31.06 -24.75 7.59
C LEU A 352 -31.80 -23.80 6.65
N GLU A 353 -32.61 -24.32 5.73
CA GLU A 353 -33.44 -23.50 4.84
C GLU A 353 -34.47 -22.67 5.61
N ALA A 354 -35.10 -23.24 6.64
CA ALA A 354 -36.04 -22.51 7.49
C ALA A 354 -35.33 -21.37 8.26
N PHE A 355 -34.12 -21.61 8.76
CA PHE A 355 -33.31 -20.59 9.41
C PHE A 355 -32.96 -19.45 8.44
N VAL A 356 -32.49 -19.79 7.23
CA VAL A 356 -32.19 -18.77 6.20
C VAL A 356 -33.43 -17.99 5.81
N ALA A 357 -34.57 -18.64 5.60
CA ALA A 357 -35.81 -17.97 5.27
C ALA A 357 -36.27 -16.99 6.37
N GLN A 358 -36.02 -17.33 7.63
CA GLN A 358 -36.34 -16.47 8.78
C GLN A 358 -35.38 -15.28 8.92
N HIS A 359 -34.11 -15.46 8.56
CA HIS A 359 -33.03 -14.50 8.82
C HIS A 359 -32.42 -13.87 7.55
N SER A 360 -33.07 -14.01 6.40
CA SER A 360 -32.50 -13.72 5.08
C SER A 360 -31.88 -12.32 4.96
N LEU A 361 -32.59 -11.27 5.40
CA LEU A 361 -32.10 -9.88 5.31
C LEU A 361 -30.85 -9.65 6.17
N SER A 362 -30.77 -10.29 7.34
CA SER A 362 -29.62 -10.16 8.22
C SER A 362 -28.42 -10.93 7.68
N LEU A 363 -28.64 -12.13 7.16
CA LEU A 363 -27.59 -12.94 6.50
C LEU A 363 -27.05 -12.23 5.25
N GLU A 364 -27.93 -11.68 4.41
CA GLU A 364 -27.54 -10.86 3.25
C GLU A 364 -26.73 -9.62 3.67
N SER A 365 -27.13 -8.95 4.76
CA SER A 365 -26.39 -7.81 5.30
C SER A 365 -25.00 -8.20 5.81
N ILE A 366 -24.87 -9.36 6.45
CA ILE A 366 -23.58 -9.91 6.91
C ILE A 366 -22.70 -10.26 5.72
N ALA A 367 -23.23 -11.00 4.73
CA ALA A 367 -22.49 -11.37 3.53
C ALA A 367 -21.98 -10.15 2.76
N ASN A 368 -22.80 -9.10 2.62
CA ASN A 368 -22.39 -7.83 2.03
C ASN A 368 -21.26 -7.14 2.81
N LYS A 369 -21.23 -7.27 4.15
CA LYS A 369 -20.15 -6.74 4.99
C LYS A 369 -18.88 -7.56 4.92
N GLN A 370 -18.98 -8.88 4.78
CA GLN A 370 -17.84 -9.75 4.51
C GLN A 370 -17.21 -9.39 3.17
N LEU A 371 -18.02 -9.25 2.10
CA LEU A 371 -17.52 -8.81 0.80
C LEU A 371 -16.79 -7.45 0.89
N GLN A 372 -17.36 -6.47 1.61
CA GLN A 372 -16.70 -5.18 1.82
C GLN A 372 -15.37 -5.30 2.58
N LEU A 373 -15.24 -6.24 3.52
CA LEU A 373 -14.01 -6.50 4.27
C LEU A 373 -12.98 -7.24 3.43
N ASP A 374 -13.41 -8.24 2.65
CA ASP A 374 -12.58 -9.02 1.72
C ASP A 374 -12.00 -8.12 0.62
N GLU A 375 -12.81 -7.17 0.10
CA GLU A 375 -12.42 -6.19 -0.91
C GLU A 375 -11.76 -4.93 -0.31
N PHE A 376 -11.67 -4.83 1.03
CA PHE A 376 -11.08 -3.66 1.66
C PHE A 376 -9.60 -3.56 1.30
N PRO A 377 -9.08 -2.36 0.95
CA PRO A 377 -7.67 -2.21 0.58
C PRO A 377 -6.70 -2.78 1.62
N ARG A 378 -5.69 -3.52 1.15
CA ARG A 378 -4.77 -4.24 2.06
C ARG A 378 -3.82 -3.31 2.78
N ASN A 379 -3.50 -2.18 2.15
CA ASN A 379 -2.66 -1.15 2.70
C ASN A 379 -3.19 0.26 2.36
N ARG A 380 -2.60 1.25 3.01
CA ARG A 380 -2.91 2.68 2.81
C ARG A 380 -2.73 3.13 1.36
N LEU A 381 -1.74 2.59 0.64
CA LEU A 381 -1.43 3.02 -0.73
C LEU A 381 -2.54 2.59 -1.69
N GLU A 382 -3.02 1.35 -1.60
CA GLU A 382 -4.19 0.87 -2.34
C GLU A 382 -5.45 1.66 -1.99
N TRP A 383 -5.67 1.93 -0.69
CA TRP A 383 -6.80 2.74 -0.26
C TRP A 383 -6.76 4.13 -0.90
N GLN A 384 -5.57 4.73 -0.99
CA GLN A 384 -5.36 6.03 -1.62
C GLN A 384 -5.50 6.00 -3.15
N LYS A 385 -5.20 4.87 -3.81
CA LYS A 385 -5.40 4.68 -5.26
C LYS A 385 -6.88 4.70 -5.65
N ILE A 386 -7.79 4.38 -4.73
CA ILE A 386 -9.23 4.57 -4.94
C ILE A 386 -9.50 6.07 -5.05
N GLY A 387 -9.87 6.56 -6.24
CA GLY A 387 -9.93 7.99 -6.53
C GLY A 387 -10.80 8.82 -5.57
N ALA A 388 -11.88 8.25 -5.03
CA ALA A 388 -12.70 8.93 -4.02
C ALA A 388 -11.96 9.12 -2.68
N ASN A 389 -11.22 8.10 -2.25
CA ASN A 389 -10.46 8.10 -1.00
C ASN A 389 -9.23 9.02 -1.10
N GLY A 390 -8.48 8.94 -2.20
CA GLY A 390 -7.36 9.84 -2.47
C GLY A 390 -7.80 11.31 -2.46
N ARG A 391 -8.95 11.63 -3.08
CA ARG A 391 -9.53 12.98 -3.05
C ARG A 391 -10.01 13.41 -1.66
N ARG A 392 -10.57 12.48 -0.86
CA ARG A 392 -10.96 12.75 0.53
C ARG A 392 -9.73 13.14 1.38
N ALA A 393 -8.61 12.44 1.20
CA ALA A 393 -7.36 12.76 1.89
C ALA A 393 -6.80 14.13 1.45
N GLU A 394 -6.76 14.39 0.14
CA GLU A 394 -6.38 15.69 -0.44
C GLU A 394 -7.24 16.84 0.09
N GLN A 395 -8.56 16.64 0.15
CA GLN A 395 -9.49 17.63 0.67
C GLN A 395 -9.26 17.91 2.16
N LEU A 396 -8.97 16.87 2.96
CA LEU A 396 -8.66 17.07 4.38
C LEU A 396 -7.35 17.83 4.55
N VAL A 397 -6.32 17.53 3.74
CA VAL A 397 -5.06 18.26 3.74
C VAL A 397 -5.27 19.74 3.42
N TYR A 398 -6.08 20.04 2.41
CA TYR A 398 -6.45 21.41 2.06
C TYR A 398 -7.24 22.10 3.18
N GLN A 399 -8.25 21.44 3.74
CA GLN A 399 -9.11 22.03 4.78
C GLN A 399 -8.36 22.28 6.09
N GLN A 400 -7.45 21.38 6.47
CA GLN A 400 -6.77 21.41 7.77
C GLN A 400 -5.45 22.19 7.72
N TYR A 401 -4.72 22.12 6.62
CA TYR A 401 -3.37 22.70 6.48
C TYR A 401 -3.28 23.77 5.39
N GLY A 402 -4.34 23.97 4.61
CA GLY A 402 -4.38 24.96 3.54
C GLY A 402 -3.56 24.59 2.31
N LEU A 403 -3.06 23.35 2.20
CA LEU A 403 -2.22 22.90 1.08
C LEU A 403 -3.06 22.34 -0.06
N GLU A 404 -2.87 22.84 -1.27
CA GLU A 404 -3.58 22.38 -2.46
C GLU A 404 -2.91 21.13 -3.05
N PRO A 405 -3.68 20.18 -3.62
CA PRO A 405 -3.17 18.89 -4.10
C PRO A 405 -2.04 18.93 -5.13
N TRP A 406 -1.91 20.01 -5.89
CA TRP A 406 -0.84 20.18 -6.89
C TRP A 406 0.51 20.61 -6.26
N GLU A 407 0.51 21.08 -5.01
CA GLU A 407 1.68 21.60 -4.31
C GLU A 407 2.56 20.46 -3.77
N THR A 408 3.29 19.78 -4.66
CA THR A 408 4.01 18.53 -4.34
C THR A 408 5.42 18.51 -4.94
N GLY A 409 6.38 17.84 -4.29
CA GLY A 409 7.74 17.72 -4.81
C GLY A 409 8.39 19.09 -5.07
N THR A 410 8.92 19.31 -6.27
CA THR A 410 9.49 20.62 -6.67
C THR A 410 8.45 21.73 -6.74
N ASN A 411 7.17 21.39 -6.90
CA ASN A 411 6.06 22.33 -6.84
C ASN A 411 5.61 22.58 -5.38
N SER A 412 6.34 22.17 -4.35
CA SER A 412 5.98 22.52 -2.98
C SER A 412 6.24 24.01 -2.70
N ARG A 413 5.46 24.61 -1.80
CA ARG A 413 5.48 26.06 -1.51
C ARG A 413 6.86 26.62 -1.28
N THR A 414 7.69 25.93 -0.51
CA THR A 414 9.00 26.47 -0.15
C THR A 414 10.15 26.11 -1.09
N LEU A 415 9.86 25.37 -2.15
CA LEU A 415 10.88 24.94 -3.10
C LEU A 415 10.80 25.71 -4.42
N ARG A 416 9.66 26.36 -4.71
CA ARG A 416 9.48 27.21 -5.88
C ARG A 416 10.04 28.62 -5.64
N GLU A 417 10.87 29.13 -6.54
CA GLU A 417 11.37 30.52 -6.48
C GLU A 417 10.22 31.52 -6.56
N LEU A 418 10.19 32.53 -5.67
CA LEU A 418 9.22 33.66 -5.65
C LEU A 418 7.72 33.33 -5.42
N SER A 419 7.34 32.05 -5.29
CA SER A 419 5.95 31.51 -5.16
C SER A 419 5.14 31.90 -3.90
N TRP A 420 5.82 32.41 -2.89
CA TRP A 420 5.37 32.67 -1.51
C TRP A 420 5.05 34.13 -1.21
N GLN A 421 5.15 34.96 -2.23
CA GLN A 421 5.01 36.39 -2.10
C GLN A 421 3.52 36.71 -2.13
N GLY A 422 2.85 36.64 -0.98
CA GLY A 422 1.48 37.10 -0.83
C GLY A 422 1.36 38.62 -0.95
N VAL A 423 0.15 39.13 -0.75
CA VAL A 423 -0.17 40.57 -0.74
C VAL A 423 0.70 41.33 0.27
N ASP A 424 1.04 40.71 1.40
CA ASP A 424 1.94 41.28 2.41
C ASP A 424 3.35 41.53 1.86
N TYR A 425 3.90 40.56 1.12
CA TYR A 425 5.17 40.76 0.44
C TYR A 425 5.06 41.88 -0.58
N LEU A 426 4.04 41.84 -1.45
CA LEU A 426 3.81 42.84 -2.49
C LEU A 426 3.74 44.26 -1.90
N ASN A 427 3.04 44.42 -0.78
CA ASN A 427 2.88 45.68 -0.07
C ASN A 427 4.15 46.13 0.67
N SER A 428 5.02 45.20 1.05
CA SER A 428 6.30 45.49 1.68
C SER A 428 7.38 45.95 0.68
N GLN A 429 7.17 45.73 -0.62
CA GLN A 429 8.13 46.09 -1.65
C GLN A 429 8.11 47.59 -1.99
N PRO A 430 9.27 48.16 -2.38
CA PRO A 430 9.35 49.47 -3.02
C PRO A 430 8.42 49.62 -4.23
N ASP A 431 7.96 50.84 -4.50
CA ASP A 431 6.95 51.15 -5.52
C ASP A 431 7.31 50.70 -6.96
N ASP A 432 8.59 50.71 -7.29
CA ASP A 432 9.13 50.26 -8.58
C ASP A 432 9.12 48.74 -8.68
N ILE A 433 9.61 48.03 -7.65
CA ILE A 433 9.59 46.57 -7.57
C ILE A 433 8.15 46.05 -7.57
N ARG A 434 7.28 46.65 -6.76
CA ARG A 434 5.84 46.32 -6.68
C ARG A 434 5.15 46.44 -8.03
N ARG A 435 5.44 47.50 -8.80
CA ARG A 435 4.89 47.69 -10.15
C ARG A 435 5.36 46.63 -11.13
N ASN A 436 6.64 46.26 -11.08
CA ASN A 436 7.19 45.20 -11.93
C ASN A 436 6.51 43.85 -11.65
N LEU A 437 6.41 43.47 -10.37
CA LEU A 437 5.74 42.23 -9.96
C LEU A 437 4.27 42.17 -10.44
N ILE A 438 3.53 43.27 -10.35
CA ILE A 438 2.14 43.34 -10.86
C ILE A 438 2.09 43.20 -12.38
N ASN A 439 3.03 43.80 -13.11
CA ASN A 439 3.07 43.73 -14.56
C ASN A 439 3.44 42.31 -15.04
N ASP A 440 4.41 41.68 -14.39
CA ASP A 440 4.82 40.30 -14.70
C ASP A 440 3.68 39.31 -14.44
N ALA A 441 2.97 39.46 -13.32
CA ALA A 441 1.78 38.68 -12.99
C ALA A 441 0.66 38.82 -14.06
N LYS A 442 0.45 40.02 -14.61
CA LYS A 442 -0.51 40.24 -15.70
C LYS A 442 -0.06 39.61 -17.00
N ALA A 443 1.22 39.74 -17.36
CA ALA A 443 1.77 39.17 -18.59
C ALA A 443 1.66 37.63 -18.60
N ARG A 444 1.91 36.98 -17.46
CA ARG A 444 1.72 35.52 -17.29
C ARG A 444 0.28 35.09 -17.55
N LEU A 445 -0.69 35.82 -16.99
CA LEU A 445 -2.12 35.57 -17.21
C LEU A 445 -2.51 35.74 -18.68
N GLU A 446 -2.05 36.82 -19.32
CA GLU A 446 -2.34 37.07 -20.74
C GLU A 446 -1.79 35.95 -21.63
N SER A 447 -0.56 35.50 -21.36
CA SER A 447 0.07 34.38 -22.09
C SER A 447 -0.74 33.08 -21.97
N LEU A 448 -1.08 32.66 -20.75
CA LEU A 448 -1.84 31.43 -20.52
C LEU A 448 -3.25 31.50 -21.13
N MET A 449 -3.90 32.67 -21.03
CA MET A 449 -5.21 32.89 -21.65
C MET A 449 -5.13 32.83 -23.18
N GLN A 450 -4.07 33.36 -23.79
CA GLN A 450 -3.88 33.31 -25.22
C GLN A 450 -3.71 31.87 -25.72
N GLN A 451 -2.91 31.06 -25.02
CA GLN A 451 -2.74 29.63 -25.34
C GLN A 451 -4.05 28.85 -25.18
N PHE A 452 -4.81 29.10 -24.12
CA PHE A 452 -6.10 28.45 -23.92
C PHE A 452 -7.13 28.83 -25.00
N MET A 453 -7.11 30.08 -25.46
CA MET A 453 -7.97 30.52 -26.57
C MET A 453 -7.61 29.84 -27.88
N SER A 454 -6.32 29.64 -28.18
CA SER A 454 -5.88 28.84 -29.33
C SER A 454 -6.42 27.41 -29.25
N LEU A 455 -6.34 26.76 -28.09
CA LEU A 455 -6.92 25.43 -27.88
C LEU A 455 -8.44 25.40 -28.15
N ARG A 456 -9.17 26.45 -27.73
CA ARG A 456 -10.61 26.56 -28.00
C ARG A 456 -10.94 26.77 -29.48
N GLU A 457 -10.08 27.46 -30.22
CA GLU A 457 -10.25 27.60 -31.68
C GLU A 457 -10.07 26.27 -32.40
N GLU A 458 -9.13 25.44 -31.95
CA GLU A 458 -8.90 24.08 -32.46
C GLU A 458 -10.02 23.10 -32.05
N HIS A 459 -10.70 23.37 -30.94
CA HIS A 459 -11.81 22.57 -30.41
C HIS A 459 -13.09 23.40 -30.20
N PRO A 460 -13.86 23.72 -31.27
CA PRO A 460 -15.03 24.61 -31.20
C PRO A 460 -16.16 24.17 -30.25
N GLY A 461 -16.19 22.88 -29.87
CA GLY A 461 -17.12 22.32 -28.89
C GLY A 461 -16.71 22.50 -27.42
N LEU A 462 -15.54 23.10 -27.15
CA LEU A 462 -15.02 23.30 -25.80
C LEU A 462 -15.75 24.44 -25.09
N THR A 463 -16.62 24.08 -24.14
CA THR A 463 -17.42 25.02 -23.33
C THR A 463 -16.79 25.39 -21.98
N MET A 464 -15.71 24.72 -21.59
CA MET A 464 -15.00 24.95 -20.34
C MET A 464 -14.24 26.29 -20.35
N THR A 465 -14.13 26.93 -19.19
CA THR A 465 -13.31 28.15 -19.00
C THR A 465 -11.89 27.80 -18.54
N LEU A 466 -10.94 28.71 -18.75
CA LEU A 466 -9.57 28.55 -18.23
C LEU A 466 -9.57 28.40 -16.70
N GLU A 467 -10.41 29.16 -16.00
CA GLU A 467 -10.55 29.09 -14.54
C GLU A 467 -10.99 27.68 -14.09
N GLN A 468 -11.96 27.08 -14.79
CA GLN A 468 -12.40 25.73 -14.47
C GLN A 468 -11.32 24.68 -14.77
N LEU A 469 -10.56 24.84 -15.85
CA LEU A 469 -9.42 23.98 -16.16
C LEU A 469 -8.34 24.07 -15.07
N ILE A 470 -8.05 25.29 -14.60
CA ILE A 470 -7.09 25.54 -13.52
C ILE A 470 -7.60 24.97 -12.20
N ASP A 471 -8.89 25.07 -11.89
CA ASP A 471 -9.47 24.44 -10.71
C ASP A 471 -9.41 22.91 -10.79
N ASN A 472 -9.56 22.33 -11.99
CA ASN A 472 -9.35 20.89 -12.18
C ASN A 472 -7.89 20.49 -11.91
N PHE A 473 -6.93 21.27 -12.43
CA PHE A 473 -5.51 21.09 -12.15
C PHE A 473 -5.20 21.18 -10.66
N ARG A 474 -5.69 22.24 -9.98
CA ARG A 474 -5.40 22.49 -8.55
C ARG A 474 -5.86 21.36 -7.64
N PHE A 475 -6.93 20.67 -8.00
CA PHE A 475 -7.54 19.61 -7.19
C PHE A 475 -7.41 18.21 -7.80
N ASN A 476 -6.42 17.98 -8.66
CA ASN A 476 -6.13 16.67 -9.27
C ASN A 476 -7.38 16.00 -9.90
N ARG A 477 -8.24 16.79 -10.55
CA ARG A 477 -9.43 16.30 -11.25
C ARG A 477 -9.08 16.04 -12.71
N PRO A 478 -9.84 15.17 -13.43
CA PRO A 478 -9.69 15.06 -14.87
C PRO A 478 -9.75 16.44 -15.54
N ALA A 479 -8.81 16.73 -16.44
CA ALA A 479 -8.64 18.07 -17.04
C ALA A 479 -9.95 18.64 -17.60
N GLY A 480 -10.71 17.82 -18.31
CA GLY A 480 -12.02 18.13 -18.90
C GLY A 480 -13.22 17.91 -18.00
N GLN A 481 -13.05 17.73 -16.69
CA GLN A 481 -14.17 17.59 -15.76
C GLN A 481 -15.07 18.84 -15.78
N LEU A 482 -16.35 18.64 -16.11
CA LEU A 482 -17.33 19.70 -16.21
C LEU A 482 -17.97 20.02 -14.85
N ALA A 483 -18.26 21.29 -14.59
CA ALA A 483 -18.92 21.75 -13.36
C ALA A 483 -20.33 21.16 -13.17
N ALA A 484 -21.03 20.90 -14.27
CA ALA A 484 -22.33 20.22 -14.28
C ALA A 484 -22.24 18.70 -14.12
N GLY A 485 -21.02 18.14 -13.99
CA GLY A 485 -20.75 16.71 -14.07
C GLY A 485 -20.42 16.24 -15.49
N GLY A 486 -19.75 15.08 -15.59
CA GLY A 486 -19.27 14.51 -16.85
C GLY A 486 -17.93 15.07 -17.33
N LEU A 487 -17.44 14.53 -18.45
CA LEU A 487 -16.17 14.90 -19.08
C LEU A 487 -16.40 15.64 -20.40
N SER A 488 -15.57 16.64 -20.66
CA SER A 488 -15.50 17.34 -21.95
C SER A 488 -15.09 16.38 -23.06
N SER A 489 -15.64 16.58 -24.27
CA SER A 489 -15.21 15.86 -25.48
C SER A 489 -13.76 16.15 -25.87
N ALA A 490 -13.16 17.21 -25.34
CA ALA A 490 -11.76 17.58 -25.55
C ALA A 490 -10.83 17.13 -24.41
N GLN A 491 -11.22 16.13 -23.59
CA GLN A 491 -10.45 15.65 -22.44
C GLN A 491 -8.95 15.46 -22.74
N GLN A 492 -8.60 14.72 -23.80
CA GLN A 492 -7.21 14.43 -24.14
C GLN A 492 -6.42 15.68 -24.53
N ALA A 493 -7.04 16.60 -25.27
CA ALA A 493 -6.41 17.85 -25.66
C ALA A 493 -6.19 18.78 -24.45
N LEU A 494 -7.11 18.75 -23.48
CA LEU A 494 -6.98 19.47 -22.22
C LEU A 494 -5.89 18.85 -21.32
N GLU A 495 -5.74 17.53 -21.30
CA GLU A 495 -4.64 16.85 -20.59
C GLU A 495 -3.28 17.22 -21.20
N ALA A 496 -3.16 17.18 -22.53
CA ALA A 496 -1.96 17.63 -23.23
C ALA A 496 -1.65 19.10 -22.91
N PHE A 497 -2.67 19.97 -22.96
CA PHE A 497 -2.52 21.38 -22.61
C PHE A 497 -2.01 21.59 -21.17
N LEU A 498 -2.55 20.86 -20.19
CA LEU A 498 -2.09 20.96 -18.80
C LEU A 498 -0.62 20.54 -18.67
N ASN A 499 -0.23 19.44 -19.30
CA ASN A 499 1.15 18.93 -19.23
C ASN A 499 2.14 19.87 -19.93
N ASP A 500 1.80 20.38 -21.11
CA ASP A 500 2.67 21.26 -21.89
C ASP A 500 2.84 22.64 -21.23
N ASN A 501 1.88 23.06 -20.40
CA ASN A 501 1.82 24.39 -19.81
C ASN A 501 1.85 24.40 -18.27
N GLU A 502 2.27 23.29 -17.63
CA GLU A 502 2.25 23.15 -16.17
C GLU A 502 2.94 24.33 -15.47
N SER A 503 4.17 24.67 -15.89
CA SER A 503 4.93 25.80 -15.30
C SER A 503 4.19 27.14 -15.42
N LEU A 504 3.51 27.40 -16.55
CA LEU A 504 2.75 28.63 -16.75
C LEU A 504 1.48 28.68 -15.91
N ILE A 505 0.84 27.52 -15.70
CA ILE A 505 -0.33 27.39 -14.82
C ILE A 505 0.07 27.64 -13.37
N VAL A 506 1.17 27.03 -12.92
CA VAL A 506 1.74 27.26 -11.58
C VAL A 506 2.07 28.75 -11.39
N ASP A 507 2.77 29.36 -12.35
CA ASP A 507 3.11 30.78 -12.34
C ASP A 507 1.86 31.68 -12.28
N TYR A 508 0.77 31.29 -12.95
CA TYR A 508 -0.51 31.99 -12.90
C TYR A 508 -1.18 31.89 -11.52
N ILE A 509 -1.14 30.71 -10.89
CA ILE A 509 -1.71 30.51 -9.55
C ILE A 509 -0.94 31.37 -8.54
N ASP A 510 0.39 31.33 -8.57
CA ASP A 510 1.26 32.16 -7.71
C ASP A 510 1.00 33.66 -7.93
N SER A 511 0.84 34.08 -9.20
CA SER A 511 0.47 35.45 -9.56
C SER A 511 -0.90 35.85 -8.99
N SER A 512 -1.85 34.91 -8.94
CA SER A 512 -3.18 35.15 -8.38
C SER A 512 -3.12 35.31 -6.85
N TRP A 513 -2.25 34.57 -6.18
CA TRP A 513 -1.98 34.72 -4.74
C TRP A 513 -1.30 36.04 -4.43
N LEU A 514 -0.24 36.40 -5.15
CA LEU A 514 0.45 37.69 -5.01
C LEU A 514 -0.48 38.89 -5.13
N LEU A 515 -1.44 38.82 -6.07
CA LEU A 515 -2.40 39.89 -6.33
C LEU A 515 -3.62 39.90 -5.41
N GLY A 516 -3.73 38.98 -4.44
CA GLY A 516 -4.85 38.97 -3.51
C GLY A 516 -6.17 38.48 -4.11
N LYS A 517 -6.12 37.72 -5.21
CA LYS A 517 -7.33 37.25 -5.90
C LYS A 517 -7.97 36.01 -5.26
N GLN A 518 -7.37 35.47 -4.19
CA GLN A 518 -7.86 34.26 -3.50
C GLN A 518 -7.75 34.39 -1.98
N ASP A 519 -8.87 34.20 -1.28
CA ASP A 519 -9.07 34.66 0.09
C ASP A 519 -8.25 33.93 1.18
N ASN A 520 -7.89 32.65 1.00
CA ASN A 520 -7.30 31.85 2.08
C ASN A 520 -5.76 31.83 2.09
N LEU A 521 -5.12 32.09 0.94
CA LEU A 521 -3.67 31.85 0.75
C LEU A 521 -2.87 33.10 0.34
N SER A 522 -3.55 34.15 -0.13
CA SER A 522 -2.89 35.36 -0.62
C SER A 522 -2.37 36.28 0.49
N GLN A 523 -2.76 36.08 1.74
CA GLN A 523 -2.52 37.04 2.84
C GLN A 523 -1.41 36.62 3.80
N ILE A 524 -0.79 35.45 3.59
CA ILE A 524 0.06 34.82 4.61
C ILE A 524 1.43 34.45 4.02
N ASP A 525 2.50 34.92 4.65
CA ASP A 525 3.85 34.38 4.44
C ASP A 525 3.88 32.96 5.05
N TYR A 526 3.78 31.94 4.21
CA TYR A 526 3.69 30.55 4.64
C TYR A 526 4.88 30.11 5.49
N ALA A 527 6.11 30.53 5.14
CA ALA A 527 7.32 30.15 5.88
C ALA A 527 7.38 30.76 7.29
N ARG A 528 6.79 31.96 7.47
CA ARG A 528 6.61 32.56 8.79
C ARG A 528 5.43 31.99 9.55
N TRP A 529 4.34 31.71 8.84
CA TRP A 529 3.10 31.21 9.43
C TRP A 529 3.23 29.76 9.89
N MET A 530 3.91 28.91 9.09
CA MET A 530 4.27 27.54 9.42
C MET A 530 5.69 27.48 10.00
N ASP A 531 5.89 28.19 11.11
CA ASP A 531 7.12 28.10 11.90
C ASP A 531 7.30 26.71 12.55
N SER A 532 8.48 26.45 13.12
CA SER A 532 8.78 25.16 13.76
C SER A 532 7.83 24.81 14.91
N GLU A 533 7.36 25.80 15.68
CA GLU A 533 6.45 25.55 16.81
C GLU A 533 5.07 25.11 16.30
N ARG A 534 4.56 25.79 15.28
CA ARG A 534 3.27 25.45 14.66
C ARG A 534 3.34 24.13 13.91
N ALA A 535 4.41 23.91 13.14
CA ALA A 535 4.63 22.65 12.45
C ALA A 535 4.68 21.47 13.43
N SER A 536 5.41 21.61 14.55
CA SER A 536 5.45 20.59 15.61
C SER A 536 4.06 20.31 16.18
N ARG A 537 3.28 21.34 16.53
CA ARG A 537 1.93 21.13 17.10
C ARG A 537 0.98 20.43 16.14
N TYR A 538 1.03 20.76 14.84
CA TYR A 538 0.23 20.08 13.83
C TYR A 538 0.71 18.64 13.61
N ALA A 539 2.02 18.39 13.68
CA ALA A 539 2.58 17.05 13.61
C ALA A 539 2.13 16.19 14.80
N ASP A 540 2.20 16.72 16.03
CA ASP A 540 1.69 16.06 17.25
C ASP A 540 0.22 15.69 17.08
N THR A 541 -0.61 16.65 16.66
CA THR A 541 -2.05 16.44 16.48
C THR A 541 -2.35 15.35 15.45
N LEU A 542 -1.63 15.34 14.32
CA LEU A 542 -1.84 14.34 13.27
C LEU A 542 -1.37 12.95 13.72
N LEU A 543 -0.25 12.87 14.42
CA LEU A 543 0.22 11.60 14.99
C LEU A 543 -0.77 11.04 16.01
N ASP A 544 -1.26 11.87 16.93
CA ASP A 544 -2.29 11.46 17.90
C ASP A 544 -3.52 10.89 17.19
N LEU A 545 -3.96 11.52 16.10
CA LEU A 545 -5.08 11.03 15.30
C LEU A 545 -4.78 9.69 14.61
N ILE A 546 -3.57 9.52 14.06
CA ILE A 546 -3.12 8.26 13.45
C ILE A 546 -3.08 7.17 14.52
N GLU A 547 -2.51 7.44 15.69
CA GLU A 547 -2.44 6.49 16.80
C GLU A 547 -3.82 6.11 17.32
N GLN A 548 -4.72 7.09 17.49
CA GLN A 548 -6.12 6.84 17.86
C GLN A 548 -6.83 5.96 16.84
N SER A 549 -6.62 6.21 15.54
CA SER A 549 -7.19 5.39 14.46
C SER A 549 -6.65 3.95 14.44
N ARG A 550 -5.55 3.68 15.14
CA ARG A 550 -4.95 2.35 15.29
C ARG A 550 -5.30 1.66 16.61
N LYS A 551 -6.12 2.26 17.48
CA LYS A 551 -6.50 1.59 18.74
C LYS A 551 -7.55 0.52 18.51
N VAL A 552 -7.34 -0.68 19.05
CA VAL A 552 -8.29 -1.81 18.93
C VAL A 552 -9.67 -1.40 19.44
N VAL A 553 -10.70 -1.83 18.72
CA VAL A 553 -12.10 -1.65 19.11
C VAL A 553 -12.37 -2.56 20.32
N GLY A 554 -12.68 -1.99 21.47
CA GLY A 554 -13.08 -2.78 22.65
C GLY A 554 -12.15 -2.75 23.87
N GLN A 555 -11.11 -1.91 23.92
CA GLN A 555 -10.37 -1.63 25.18
C GLN A 555 -11.21 -0.83 26.22
N GLY A 556 -12.52 -1.08 26.29
CA GLY A 556 -13.47 -0.30 27.06
C GLY A 556 -14.57 -1.10 27.73
N VAL A 557 -14.39 -2.40 27.99
CA VAL A 557 -15.21 -3.15 28.95
C VAL A 557 -14.31 -4.18 29.65
N VAL A 558 -13.80 -3.80 30.83
CA VAL A 558 -13.39 -4.75 31.88
C VAL A 558 -14.47 -4.74 32.94
#